data_AF-A0A7Y2B3N6-F1
#
_entry.id   AF-A0A7Y2B3N6-F1
#
_cell.length_a   1.000
_cell.length_b   1.000
_cell.length_c   1.000
_cell.angle_alpha   90.00
_cell.angle_beta   90.00
_cell.angle_gamma   90.00
#
_symmetry.space_group_name_H-M   'P 1'
#
loop_
_entity.id
_entity.type
_entity.pdbx_description
1 polymer ?
#
loop_
_entity_poly.entity_id
_entity_poly.type
_entity_poly.pdbx_seq_one_letter_code
_entity_poly.pdbx_strand_id
1 'polypeptide(L)'
;IHGRWANTRDNGGVFRGRWTSRYGLSHGWLKGHYGVNDEGENVFFGKYIGQGGEVRGLFRGHWGNADALDHGGWFRGKWHNRGDVQGALGGRWFARPDRMMQPSVDAAGDGNPRPEFAERPNIGFFSGRWIKNCDGSMDEETDTSDESGEDEAGTDAAPDEV
;
A
#
# COMPACT_ATOMS: atom_id res chain seq x y z
N ILE A 1 -11.67 1.91 -3.97
CA ILE A 1 -10.60 2.25 -4.93
C ILE A 1 -10.08 0.96 -5.52
N HIS A 2 -9.86 0.91 -6.83
CA HIS A 2 -9.26 -0.25 -7.49
C HIS A 2 -8.25 0.22 -8.53
N GLY A 3 -7.13 -0.48 -8.64
CA GLY A 3 -6.16 -0.16 -9.69
C GLY A 3 -5.04 -1.17 -9.80
N ARG A 4 -4.00 -0.77 -10.55
CA ARG A 4 -2.82 -1.56 -10.85
C ARG A 4 -1.56 -0.78 -10.52
N TRP A 5 -0.58 -1.49 -9.98
CA TRP A 5 0.79 -1.00 -9.80
C TRP A 5 1.67 -1.77 -10.78
N ALA A 6 2.66 -1.10 -11.35
CA ALA A 6 3.67 -1.72 -12.19
C ALA A 6 5.02 -1.25 -11.69
N ASN A 7 5.89 -2.20 -11.32
CA ASN A 7 7.28 -1.87 -11.00
C ASN A 7 7.92 -1.26 -12.24
N THR A 8 8.63 -0.16 -12.09
CA THR A 8 9.57 0.33 -13.08
C THR A 8 10.96 -0.16 -12.72
N ARG A 9 11.96 0.09 -13.57
CA ARG A 9 13.35 -0.08 -13.15
C ARG A 9 13.64 0.90 -12.01
N ASP A 10 14.60 0.54 -11.15
CA ASP A 10 15.17 1.41 -10.10
C ASP A 10 14.28 1.68 -8.86
N ASN A 11 13.99 0.64 -8.07
CA ASN A 11 13.39 0.75 -6.73
C ASN A 11 12.08 1.54 -6.64
N GLY A 12 11.25 1.43 -7.67
CA GLY A 12 9.96 2.10 -7.68
C GLY A 12 9.05 1.63 -8.79
N GLY A 13 7.95 2.35 -8.97
CA GLY A 13 7.00 2.04 -10.00
C GLY A 13 5.95 3.11 -10.22
N VAL A 14 5.05 2.81 -11.14
CA VAL A 14 3.89 3.63 -11.44
C VAL A 14 2.62 2.92 -10.98
N PHE A 15 1.66 3.69 -10.48
CA PHE A 15 0.33 3.16 -10.21
C PHE A 15 -0.75 3.96 -10.94
N ARG A 16 -1.80 3.24 -11.32
CA ARG A 16 -3.00 3.79 -11.97
C ARG A 16 -4.23 3.13 -11.37
N GLY A 17 -5.21 3.93 -10.97
CA GLY A 17 -6.45 3.41 -10.39
C GLY A 17 -7.67 4.24 -10.75
N ARG A 18 -8.84 3.69 -10.42
CA ARG A 18 -10.13 4.36 -10.46
C ARG A 18 -10.60 4.61 -9.05
N TRP A 19 -11.02 5.83 -8.78
CA TRP A 19 -11.74 6.13 -7.55
C TRP A 19 -13.21 5.80 -7.76
N THR A 20 -13.70 4.87 -6.94
CA THR A 20 -15.11 4.45 -6.91
C THR A 20 -15.71 4.77 -5.55
N SER A 21 -16.97 5.20 -5.55
CA SER A 21 -17.77 5.35 -4.33
C SER A 21 -18.17 4.00 -3.77
N ARG A 22 -18.79 4.01 -2.58
CA ARG A 22 -19.41 2.81 -1.98
C ARG A 22 -20.50 2.18 -2.85
N TYR A 23 -21.08 2.96 -3.77
CA TYR A 23 -22.11 2.51 -4.71
C TYR A 23 -21.53 2.14 -6.09
N GLY A 24 -20.20 2.04 -6.22
CA GLY A 24 -19.54 1.71 -7.49
C GLY A 24 -19.47 2.85 -8.51
N LEU A 25 -19.97 4.05 -8.18
CA LEU A 25 -19.90 5.21 -9.08
C LEU A 25 -18.46 5.68 -9.25
N SER A 26 -18.05 5.94 -10.49
CA SER A 26 -16.73 6.55 -10.75
C SER A 26 -16.70 7.97 -10.21
N HIS A 27 -15.66 8.34 -9.48
CA HIS A 27 -15.38 9.76 -9.20
C HIS A 27 -14.16 10.28 -9.98
N GLY A 28 -13.44 9.40 -10.67
CA GLY A 28 -12.31 9.76 -11.54
C GLY A 28 -11.17 8.75 -11.44
N TRP A 29 -9.94 9.23 -11.66
CA TRP A 29 -8.74 8.42 -11.79
C TRP A 29 -7.64 8.85 -10.82
N LEU A 30 -6.83 7.87 -10.42
CA LEU A 30 -5.61 8.07 -9.65
C LEU A 30 -4.43 7.73 -10.55
N LYS A 31 -3.39 8.57 -10.52
CA LYS A 31 -2.11 8.29 -11.18
C LYS A 31 -0.97 8.77 -10.30
N GLY A 32 0.10 8.00 -10.21
CA GLY A 32 1.28 8.41 -9.48
C GLY A 32 2.41 7.40 -9.51
N HIS A 33 3.35 7.62 -8.60
CA HIS A 33 4.59 6.88 -8.46
C HIS A 33 4.76 6.42 -7.01
N TYR A 34 5.48 5.32 -6.84
CA TYR A 34 5.95 4.82 -5.55
C TYR A 34 7.40 4.39 -5.69
N GLY A 35 8.11 4.32 -4.57
CA GLY A 35 9.48 3.84 -4.53
C GLY A 35 10.10 4.05 -3.16
N VAL A 36 11.42 4.08 -3.13
CA VAL A 36 12.23 4.35 -1.94
C VAL A 36 12.86 5.74 -2.07
N ASN A 37 12.76 6.58 -1.04
CA ASN A 37 13.40 7.91 -1.02
C ASN A 37 14.88 7.82 -0.59
N ASP A 38 15.58 8.97 -0.53
CA ASP A 38 16.99 9.06 -0.13
C ASP A 38 17.22 8.64 1.34
N GLU A 39 16.17 8.62 2.16
CA GLU A 39 16.18 8.20 3.56
C GLU A 39 15.92 6.69 3.72
N GLY A 40 15.71 5.97 2.61
CA GLY A 40 15.40 4.54 2.64
C GLY A 40 13.92 4.22 2.93
N GLU A 41 13.05 5.22 2.94
CA GLU A 41 11.63 5.06 3.25
C GLU A 41 10.80 4.72 2.01
N ASN A 42 9.86 3.79 2.18
CA ASN A 42 8.89 3.41 1.15
C ASN A 42 7.81 4.47 1.01
N VAL A 43 7.92 5.33 0.00
CA VAL A 43 7.01 6.46 -0.24
C VAL A 43 6.20 6.30 -1.51
N PHE A 44 5.04 6.94 -1.56
CA PHE A 44 4.26 7.11 -2.78
C PHE A 44 3.68 8.50 -2.88
N PHE A 45 3.49 8.98 -4.10
CA PHE A 45 2.84 10.25 -4.40
C PHE A 45 2.06 10.19 -5.71
N GLY A 46 1.01 10.97 -5.82
CA GLY A 46 0.19 11.00 -7.02
C GLY A 46 -0.83 12.11 -7.05
N LYS A 47 -1.66 12.06 -8.09
CA LYS A 47 -2.72 13.02 -8.35
C LYS A 47 -4.06 12.34 -8.57
N TYR A 48 -5.10 13.00 -8.10
CA TYR A 48 -6.48 12.67 -8.38
C TYR A 48 -6.99 13.53 -9.52
N ILE A 49 -7.49 12.85 -10.55
CA ILE A 49 -8.00 13.41 -11.78
C ILE A 49 -9.51 13.19 -11.77
N GLY A 50 -10.29 14.27 -11.78
CA GLY A 50 -11.75 14.22 -11.86
C GLY A 50 -12.23 13.64 -13.19
N GLN A 51 -13.53 13.40 -13.32
CA GLN A 51 -14.11 12.82 -14.54
C GLN A 51 -13.90 13.69 -15.79
N GLY A 52 -13.77 15.01 -15.64
CA GLY A 52 -13.49 15.94 -16.73
C GLY A 52 -12.01 16.05 -17.10
N GLY A 53 -11.12 15.28 -16.45
CA GLY A 53 -9.67 15.32 -16.68
C GLY A 53 -8.93 16.38 -15.85
N GLU A 54 -9.64 17.17 -15.05
CA GLU A 54 -9.08 18.18 -14.17
C GLU A 54 -8.36 17.56 -12.97
N VAL A 55 -7.22 18.13 -12.57
CA VAL A 55 -6.52 17.71 -11.35
C VAL A 55 -7.22 18.31 -10.13
N ARG A 56 -7.81 17.46 -9.30
CA ARG A 56 -8.58 17.86 -8.10
C ARG A 56 -7.78 17.81 -6.81
N GLY A 57 -6.59 17.21 -6.84
CA GLY A 57 -5.70 17.20 -5.69
C GLY A 57 -4.52 16.26 -5.85
N LEU A 58 -3.63 16.35 -4.87
CA LEU A 58 -2.42 15.56 -4.78
C LEU A 58 -2.49 14.69 -3.53
N PHE A 59 -1.86 13.52 -3.54
CA PHE A 59 -1.76 12.70 -2.36
C PHE A 59 -0.34 12.15 -2.22
N ARG A 60 0.06 11.90 -0.99
CA ARG A 60 1.35 11.32 -0.64
C ARG A 60 1.23 10.44 0.60
N GLY A 61 2.12 9.48 0.75
CA GLY A 61 2.13 8.61 1.91
C GLY A 61 3.21 7.55 1.85
N HIS A 62 3.04 6.53 2.67
CA HIS A 62 3.95 5.40 2.79
C HIS A 62 3.28 4.11 2.34
N TRP A 63 4.10 3.19 1.86
CA TRP A 63 3.69 1.82 1.57
C TRP A 63 4.60 0.85 2.31
N GLY A 64 4.12 -0.36 2.50
CA GLY A 64 4.90 -1.43 3.12
C GLY A 64 4.52 -2.76 2.53
N ASN A 65 5.43 -3.73 2.65
CA ASN A 65 5.12 -5.13 2.43
C ASN A 65 4.36 -5.67 3.65
N ALA A 66 3.45 -6.61 3.42
CA ALA A 66 3.00 -7.50 4.48
C ALA A 66 4.12 -8.51 4.79
N ASP A 67 3.93 -9.36 5.78
CA ASP A 67 4.91 -10.40 6.15
C ASP A 67 5.42 -11.18 4.93
N ALA A 68 6.63 -11.73 5.00
CA ALA A 68 7.35 -12.29 3.86
C ALA A 68 6.61 -13.39 3.06
N LEU A 69 5.56 -13.97 3.65
CA LEU A 69 4.72 -15.00 3.02
C LEU A 69 3.55 -14.42 2.23
N ASP A 70 3.17 -13.17 2.47
CA ASP A 70 2.11 -12.49 1.75
C ASP A 70 2.68 -11.78 0.52
N HIS A 71 2.18 -12.15 -0.66
CA HIS A 71 2.49 -11.46 -1.92
C HIS A 71 1.77 -10.11 -2.00
N GLY A 72 1.81 -9.30 -0.95
CA GLY A 72 1.07 -8.07 -0.85
C GLY A 72 1.61 -7.14 0.23
N GLY A 73 0.83 -6.12 0.54
CA GLY A 73 1.17 -5.16 1.55
C GLY A 73 0.15 -4.06 1.72
N TRP A 74 0.54 -2.97 2.35
CA TRP A 74 -0.34 -1.87 2.70
C TRP A 74 0.15 -0.55 2.12
N PHE A 75 -0.75 0.41 2.03
CA PHE A 75 -0.41 1.81 1.77
C PHE A 75 -1.29 2.72 2.62
N ARG A 76 -0.72 3.82 3.11
CA ARG A 76 -1.43 4.86 3.88
C ARG A 76 -0.87 6.23 3.53
N GLY A 77 -1.75 7.20 3.28
CA GLY A 77 -1.35 8.54 2.90
C GLY A 77 -2.42 9.59 3.16
N LYS A 78 -2.06 10.85 2.90
CA LYS A 78 -2.93 12.02 3.04
C LYS A 78 -3.23 12.59 1.66
N TRP A 79 -4.48 13.01 1.45
CA TRP A 79 -4.90 13.80 0.30
C TRP A 79 -4.83 15.28 0.64
N HIS A 80 -4.10 16.03 -0.18
CA HIS A 80 -4.01 17.48 -0.18
C HIS A 80 -4.80 18.13 -1.32
N ASN A 81 -5.51 19.22 -1.03
CA ASN A 81 -6.08 20.14 -2.02
C ASN A 81 -5.72 21.57 -1.63
N ARG A 82 -5.14 22.35 -2.56
CA ARG A 82 -4.72 23.75 -2.32
C ARG A 82 -3.85 23.95 -1.06
N GLY A 83 -3.10 22.93 -0.65
CA GLY A 83 -2.27 22.95 0.55
C GLY A 83 -2.89 22.23 1.75
N ASP A 84 -4.22 22.18 1.83
CA ASP A 84 -4.94 21.62 2.97
C ASP A 84 -5.10 20.10 2.88
N VAL A 85 -4.97 19.41 4.01
CA VAL A 85 -5.30 17.98 4.11
C VAL A 85 -6.82 17.82 4.10
N GLN A 86 -7.35 17.15 3.09
CA GLN A 86 -8.79 16.91 2.90
C GLN A 86 -9.24 15.53 3.36
N GLY A 87 -8.29 14.64 3.65
CA GLY A 87 -8.61 13.29 4.09
C GLY A 87 -7.44 12.32 3.99
N ALA A 88 -7.76 11.05 4.22
CA ALA A 88 -6.81 9.96 4.23
C ALA A 88 -7.11 8.93 3.14
N LEU A 89 -6.04 8.36 2.61
CA LEU A 89 -6.04 7.28 1.64
C LEU A 89 -5.39 6.06 2.29
N GLY A 90 -6.06 4.90 2.24
CA GLY A 90 -5.49 3.67 2.78
C GLY A 90 -5.98 2.42 2.06
N GLY A 91 -5.19 1.37 2.07
CA GLY A 91 -5.60 0.09 1.47
C GLY A 91 -4.51 -0.96 1.47
N ARG A 92 -4.79 -2.03 0.72
CA ARG A 92 -3.88 -3.15 0.49
C ARG A 92 -3.51 -3.25 -0.98
N TRP A 93 -2.30 -3.68 -1.25
CA TRP A 93 -1.84 -4.07 -2.57
C TRP A 93 -1.47 -5.56 -2.57
N PHE A 94 -1.56 -6.18 -3.74
CA PHE A 94 -1.27 -7.59 -3.97
C PHE A 94 -0.49 -7.70 -5.28
N ALA A 95 0.71 -8.27 -5.24
CA ALA A 95 1.40 -8.74 -6.42
C ALA A 95 0.64 -9.94 -7.01
N ARG A 96 0.59 -10.04 -8.35
CA ARG A 96 0.13 -11.30 -8.95
C ARG A 96 1.20 -12.37 -8.71
N PRO A 97 0.84 -13.54 -8.17
CA PRO A 97 1.77 -14.68 -8.06
C PRO A 97 2.14 -15.25 -9.45
N ASP A 98 1.36 -14.89 -10.48
CA ASP A 98 1.20 -15.60 -11.75
C ASP A 98 2.35 -15.40 -12.78
N ARG A 99 3.61 -15.21 -12.35
CA ARG A 99 4.73 -15.30 -13.30
C ARG A 99 6.12 -15.62 -12.76
N MET A 100 6.28 -15.81 -11.45
CA MET A 100 7.59 -16.16 -10.91
C MET A 100 7.92 -17.66 -11.01
N MET A 101 6.96 -18.52 -11.37
CA MET A 101 7.15 -19.99 -11.38
C MET A 101 6.44 -20.71 -12.54
N GLN A 102 6.40 -20.15 -13.74
CA GLN A 102 6.29 -21.04 -14.91
C GLN A 102 7.72 -21.39 -15.33
N PRO A 103 8.24 -22.60 -15.01
CA PRO A 103 9.43 -23.07 -15.70
C PRO A 103 9.12 -23.02 -17.19
N SER A 104 9.99 -22.38 -17.98
CA SER A 104 9.83 -22.34 -19.43
C SER A 104 9.84 -23.77 -19.96
N VAL A 105 8.67 -24.34 -20.22
CA VAL A 105 8.50 -25.70 -20.73
C VAL A 105 8.89 -25.86 -22.21
N ASP A 106 9.30 -24.77 -22.86
CA ASP A 106 9.60 -24.75 -24.29
C ASP A 106 11.11 -24.59 -24.62
N ALA A 107 12.02 -24.84 -23.68
CA ALA A 107 13.47 -24.84 -23.96
C ALA A 107 13.96 -26.12 -24.67
N ALA A 108 13.18 -26.64 -25.61
CA ALA A 108 13.55 -27.77 -26.46
C ALA A 108 13.54 -27.33 -27.94
N GLY A 109 14.66 -26.77 -28.39
CA GLY A 109 15.12 -26.97 -29.77
C GLY A 109 14.98 -25.79 -30.73
N ASP A 110 15.88 -24.80 -30.63
CA ASP A 110 16.39 -24.06 -31.80
C ASP A 110 17.75 -23.37 -31.58
N GLY A 111 18.33 -23.39 -30.37
CA GLY A 111 19.73 -23.01 -30.14
C GLY A 111 20.03 -21.51 -30.36
N ASN A 112 19.00 -20.67 -30.48
CA ASN A 112 19.18 -19.23 -30.62
C ASN A 112 18.74 -18.55 -29.31
N PRO A 113 19.66 -18.07 -28.45
CA PRO A 113 19.29 -17.35 -27.25
C PRO A 113 18.64 -16.02 -27.68
N ARG A 114 17.31 -15.95 -27.69
CA ARG A 114 16.60 -14.69 -27.89
C ARG A 114 16.93 -13.75 -26.72
N PRO A 115 17.46 -12.54 -26.97
CA PRO A 115 17.68 -11.53 -25.94
C PRO A 115 16.36 -10.84 -25.55
N GLU A 116 15.28 -11.59 -25.35
CA GLU A 116 13.91 -11.05 -25.27
C GLU A 116 13.19 -11.39 -23.95
N PHE A 117 13.93 -11.81 -22.91
CA PHE A 117 13.46 -11.64 -21.54
C PHE A 117 13.85 -10.25 -21.03
N ALA A 118 13.41 -9.21 -21.76
CA ALA A 118 13.31 -7.89 -21.17
C ALA A 118 12.35 -8.04 -19.98
N GLU A 119 12.91 -7.99 -18.77
CA GLU A 119 12.24 -8.06 -17.47
C GLU A 119 10.87 -7.41 -17.56
N ARG A 120 9.83 -8.24 -17.65
CA ARG A 120 8.47 -7.70 -17.70
C ARG A 120 8.20 -7.10 -16.33
N PRO A 121 7.74 -5.84 -16.25
CA PRO A 121 7.49 -5.21 -14.96
C PRO A 121 6.50 -6.06 -14.17
N ASN A 122 6.81 -6.34 -12.90
CA ASN A 122 5.88 -7.02 -12.00
C ASN A 122 4.60 -6.17 -11.92
N ILE A 123 3.47 -6.76 -12.33
CA ILE A 123 2.16 -6.09 -12.33
C ILE A 123 1.38 -6.57 -11.12
N GLY A 124 1.06 -5.63 -10.22
CA GLY A 124 0.22 -5.84 -9.05
C GLY A 124 -1.13 -5.14 -9.16
N PHE A 125 -2.01 -5.43 -8.20
CA PHE A 125 -3.32 -4.81 -8.03
C PHE A 125 -3.38 -4.15 -6.67
N PHE A 126 -4.19 -3.10 -6.54
CA PHE A 126 -4.46 -2.52 -5.24
C PHE A 126 -5.94 -2.26 -5.05
N SER A 127 -6.37 -2.38 -3.80
CA SER A 127 -7.69 -1.97 -3.36
C SER A 127 -7.59 -1.19 -2.06
N GLY A 128 -8.44 -0.19 -1.91
CA GLY A 128 -8.40 0.66 -0.73
C GLY A 128 -9.64 1.53 -0.59
N ARG A 129 -9.67 2.24 0.52
CA ARG A 129 -10.71 3.19 0.89
C ARG A 129 -10.16 4.60 0.85
N TRP A 130 -11.01 5.51 0.38
CA TRP A 130 -10.80 6.93 0.57
C TRP A 130 -11.74 7.40 1.67
N ILE A 131 -11.20 8.07 2.68
CA ILE A 131 -11.97 8.74 3.70
C ILE A 131 -11.76 10.23 3.49
N LYS A 132 -12.83 10.93 3.12
CA LYS A 132 -12.84 12.39 3.14
C LYS A 132 -13.16 12.78 4.58
N ASN A 133 -12.30 13.58 5.19
CA ASN A 133 -12.59 14.14 6.51
C ASN A 133 -13.63 15.24 6.27
N CYS A 134 -14.84 15.04 6.79
CA CYS A 134 -15.95 15.95 6.51
C CYS A 134 -16.01 17.13 7.50
N ASP A 135 -15.16 17.16 8.52
CA ASP A 135 -15.28 18.05 9.69
C ASP A 135 -13.94 18.57 10.24
N GLY A 136 -12.79 18.00 9.85
CA GLY A 136 -11.49 18.48 10.35
C GLY A 136 -11.18 18.07 11.78
N SER A 137 -12.05 17.32 12.46
CA SER A 137 -11.72 16.60 13.69
C SER A 137 -11.08 15.27 13.30
N MET A 138 -9.75 15.19 13.38
CA MET A 138 -9.13 13.89 13.58
C MET A 138 -9.52 13.45 14.99
N ASP A 139 -10.54 12.60 15.09
CA ASP A 139 -10.62 11.73 16.25
C ASP A 139 -9.39 10.84 16.15
N GLU A 140 -8.40 11.19 16.96
CA GLU A 140 -7.23 10.38 17.22
C GLU A 140 -7.73 9.12 17.93
N GLU A 141 -8.27 8.17 17.16
CA GLU A 141 -8.35 6.77 17.57
C GLU A 141 -6.90 6.31 17.70
N THR A 142 -6.31 6.66 18.84
CA THR A 142 -5.21 5.91 19.41
C THR A 142 -5.74 4.50 19.59
N ASP A 143 -5.18 3.59 18.82
CA ASP A 143 -5.27 2.16 19.05
C ASP A 143 -4.56 1.93 20.40
N THR A 144 -5.27 2.18 21.51
CA THR A 144 -4.88 1.69 22.82
C THR A 144 -5.05 0.19 22.78
N SER A 145 -4.06 -0.49 22.21
CA SER A 145 -3.80 -1.88 22.55
C SER A 145 -3.63 -1.94 24.05
N ASP A 146 -4.64 -2.51 24.72
CA ASP A 146 -4.63 -3.04 26.07
C ASP A 146 -3.25 -3.65 26.39
N GLU A 147 -2.42 -2.90 27.11
CA GLU A 147 -1.36 -3.49 27.92
C GLU A 147 -2.06 -4.18 29.09
N SER A 148 -2.37 -5.47 28.92
CA SER A 148 -2.78 -6.35 30.00
C SER A 148 -1.65 -6.39 31.03
N GLY A 149 -1.82 -5.61 32.09
CA GLY A 149 -0.93 -5.53 33.23
C GLY A 149 -0.61 -6.91 33.81
N GLU A 150 0.67 -7.06 34.15
CA GLU A 150 1.25 -8.21 34.81
C GLU A 150 0.69 -8.28 36.24
N ASP A 151 -0.07 -9.33 36.53
CA ASP A 151 -0.41 -9.73 37.90
C ASP A 151 0.86 -10.31 38.57
N GLU A 152 1.60 -9.45 39.28
CA GLU A 152 2.68 -9.82 40.18
C GLU A 152 2.11 -10.69 41.33
N ALA A 153 2.41 -11.99 41.28
CA ALA A 153 2.08 -12.95 42.32
C ALA A 153 2.86 -12.66 43.61
N GLY A 154 2.13 -12.30 44.66
CA GLY A 154 2.66 -12.05 46.00
C GLY A 154 3.44 -13.22 46.58
N THR A 155 4.59 -12.90 47.18
CA THR A 155 5.43 -13.82 47.96
C THR A 155 4.91 -13.84 49.39
N ASP A 156 4.27 -14.95 49.77
CA ASP A 156 3.82 -15.21 51.14
C ASP A 156 5.01 -15.70 51.99
N ALA A 157 5.34 -14.94 53.04
CA ALA A 157 6.37 -15.28 54.01
C ALA A 157 5.77 -16.10 55.16
N ALA A 158 6.31 -17.30 55.40
CA ALA A 158 5.96 -18.14 56.54
C ALA A 158 6.65 -17.62 57.83
N PRO A 159 6.00 -17.71 59.01
CA PRO A 159 6.63 -17.38 60.28
C PRO A 159 7.46 -18.54 60.86
N ASP A 160 8.55 -18.17 61.52
CA ASP A 160 9.43 -19.01 62.36
C ASP A 160 8.65 -19.60 63.56
N GLU A 161 8.83 -20.91 63.82
CA GLU A 161 8.49 -21.54 65.10
C GLU A 161 9.76 -21.75 65.94
N VAL A 162 9.67 -21.40 67.23
CA VAL A 162 10.69 -21.60 68.28
C VAL A 162 10.29 -22.76 69.18
#